data_AF-A0A972J2Z6-F1
#
_entry.id   AF-A0A972J2Z6-F1
#
_cell.length_a   1.000
_cell.length_b   1.000
_cell.length_c   1.000
_cell.angle_alpha   90.00
_cell.angle_beta   90.00
_cell.angle_gamma   90.00
#
_symmetry.space_group_name_H-M   'P 1'
#
loop_
_entity.id
_entity.type
_entity.pdbx_description
1 polymer ?
#
loop_
_entity_poly.entity_id
_entity_poly.type
_entity_poly.pdbx_seq_one_letter_code
_entity_poly.pdbx_strand_id
1 'polypeptide(L)'
;MAEKTQAEKHQIIHLLQQIPFDETEKALWMENVEENGVTEELLDEMHTKLLALPQEKFASEWVKAKLSTDLARVARQWRMQRASRQFKHNR
;
A
#
# COMPACT_ATOMS: atom_id res chain seq x y z
N MET A 1 -17.32 -11.54 -8.42
CA MET A 1 -16.17 -11.77 -7.51
C MET A 1 -14.86 -11.13 -8.01
N ALA A 2 -14.76 -10.64 -9.25
CA ALA A 2 -13.53 -10.03 -9.79
C ALA A 2 -13.34 -8.55 -9.43
N GLU A 3 -14.41 -7.77 -9.29
CA GLU A 3 -14.36 -6.30 -9.17
C GLU A 3 -13.71 -5.79 -7.87
N LYS A 4 -13.85 -6.52 -6.75
CA LYS A 4 -13.28 -6.08 -5.46
C LYS A 4 -11.76 -6.11 -5.43
N THR A 5 -11.16 -7.10 -6.07
CA THR A 5 -9.70 -7.25 -6.19
C THR A 5 -9.08 -6.13 -7.03
N GLN A 6 -9.84 -5.59 -7.99
CA GLN A 6 -9.40 -4.50 -8.85
C GLN A 6 -9.49 -3.15 -8.13
N ALA A 7 -10.54 -2.93 -7.33
CA ALA A 7 -10.65 -1.75 -6.47
C ALA A 7 -9.52 -1.67 -5.43
N GLU A 8 -9.14 -2.80 -4.82
CA GLU A 8 -8.02 -2.90 -3.87
C GLU A 8 -6.67 -2.55 -4.54
N LYS A 9 -6.41 -3.11 -5.73
CA LYS A 9 -5.22 -2.77 -6.54
C LYS A 9 -5.18 -1.27 -6.85
N HIS A 10 -6.28 -0.70 -7.34
CA HIS A 10 -6.33 0.73 -7.67
C HIS A 10 -6.10 1.62 -6.45
N GLN A 11 -6.61 1.25 -5.28
CA GLN A 11 -6.44 2.04 -4.06
C GLN A 11 -4.98 2.10 -3.61
N ILE A 12 -4.25 0.99 -3.75
CA ILE A 12 -2.82 0.91 -3.42
C ILE A 12 -1.95 1.59 -4.48
N ILE A 13 -2.28 1.43 -5.76
CA ILE A 13 -1.62 2.17 -6.85
C ILE A 13 -1.80 3.68 -6.67
N HIS A 14 -2.99 4.13 -6.26
CA HIS A 14 -3.23 5.55 -6.00
C HIS A 14 -2.40 6.06 -4.82
N LEU A 15 -2.25 5.26 -3.76
CA LEU A 15 -1.37 5.59 -2.64
C LEU A 15 0.11 5.64 -3.04
N LEU A 16 0.56 4.69 -3.86
CA LEU A 16 1.92 4.67 -4.43
C LEU A 16 2.21 5.95 -5.23
N GLN A 17 1.23 6.45 -5.98
CA GLN A 17 1.36 7.68 -6.76
C GLN A 17 1.49 8.93 -5.86
N GLN A 18 0.74 8.97 -4.75
CA GLN A 18 0.73 10.10 -3.82
C GLN A 18 2.00 10.24 -2.99
N ILE A 19 2.71 9.13 -2.74
CA ILE A 19 3.94 9.17 -1.95
C ILE A 19 5.10 9.61 -2.88
N PRO A 20 5.98 10.53 -2.45
CA PRO A 20 7.16 10.96 -3.21
C PRO A 20 8.28 9.90 -3.19
N PHE A 21 7.93 8.66 -3.51
CA PHE A 21 8.90 7.59 -3.78
C PHE A 21 9.60 7.81 -5.11
N ASP A 22 10.78 7.20 -5.25
CA ASP A 22 11.51 7.17 -6.49
C ASP A 22 10.70 6.46 -7.59
N GLU A 23 10.78 6.92 -8.83
CA GLU A 23 10.06 6.31 -9.95
C GLU A 23 10.45 4.84 -10.13
N THR A 24 11.72 4.53 -9.83
CA THR A 24 12.25 3.16 -9.86
C THR A 24 11.56 2.25 -8.84
N GLU A 25 11.34 2.73 -7.62
CA GLU A 25 10.65 1.97 -6.57
C GLU A 25 9.16 1.80 -6.88
N LYS A 26 8.53 2.85 -7.42
CA LYS A 26 7.13 2.78 -7.86
C LYS A 26 6.95 1.74 -8.96
N ALA A 27 7.86 1.68 -9.94
CA ALA A 27 7.82 0.69 -11.02
C ALA A 27 7.93 -0.74 -10.48
N LEU A 28 8.91 -0.99 -9.60
CA LEU A 28 9.12 -2.30 -8.94
C LEU A 28 7.88 -2.76 -8.16
N TRP A 29 7.27 -1.85 -7.40
CA TRP A 29 6.07 -2.18 -6.65
C TRP A 29 4.83 -2.34 -7.53
N MET A 30 4.70 -1.58 -8.63
CA MET A 30 3.63 -1.79 -9.60
C MET A 30 3.74 -3.16 -10.28
N GLU A 31 4.95 -3.54 -10.72
CA GLU A 31 5.22 -4.85 -11.32
C GLU A 31 4.90 -5.98 -10.34
N ASN A 32 5.32 -5.85 -9.08
CA ASN A 32 5.01 -6.84 -8.04
C ASN A 32 3.49 -6.93 -7.77
N VAL A 33 2.77 -5.80 -7.76
CA VAL A 33 1.30 -5.80 -7.63
C VAL A 33 0.64 -6.43 -8.86
N GLU A 34 1.19 -6.28 -10.05
CA GLU A 34 0.68 -6.91 -11.27
C GLU A 34 0.87 -8.43 -11.24
N GLU A 35 2.08 -8.92 -10.98
CA GLU A 35 2.43 -10.35 -10.96
C GLU A 35 1.84 -11.09 -9.76
N ASN A 36 2.14 -10.63 -8.54
CA ASN A 36 1.82 -11.37 -7.31
C ASN A 36 0.52 -10.86 -6.64
N GLY A 37 0.00 -9.72 -7.09
CA GLY A 37 -1.06 -9.01 -6.40
C GLY A 37 -0.54 -8.20 -5.22
N VAL A 38 -1.46 -7.60 -4.48
CA VAL A 38 -1.09 -6.92 -3.24
C VAL A 38 -0.71 -7.96 -2.20
N THR A 39 0.48 -7.82 -1.60
CA THR A 39 0.96 -8.68 -0.51
C THR A 39 1.19 -7.87 0.77
N GLU A 40 1.23 -8.56 1.90
CA GLU A 40 1.54 -7.94 3.18
C GLU A 40 2.98 -7.43 3.23
N GLU A 41 3.91 -8.19 2.66
CA GLU A 41 5.33 -7.82 2.54
C GLU A 41 5.51 -6.51 1.79
N LEU A 42 4.78 -6.33 0.67
CA LEU A 42 4.81 -5.09 -0.10
C LEU A 42 4.34 -3.89 0.73
N LEU A 43 3.24 -4.04 1.47
CA LEU A 43 2.69 -2.98 2.32
C LEU A 43 3.63 -2.61 3.47
N ASP A 44 4.26 -3.60 4.11
CA ASP A 44 5.22 -3.37 5.18
C ASP A 44 6.54 -2.78 4.66
N GLU A 45 6.99 -3.18 3.46
CA GLU A 45 8.14 -2.57 2.79
C GLU A 45 7.86 -1.09 2.48
N MET A 46 6.71 -0.78 1.87
CA MET A 46 6.31 0.59 1.58
C MET A 46 6.23 1.44 2.86
N HIS A 47 5.68 0.89 3.95
CA HIS A 47 5.63 1.58 5.24
C HIS A 47 7.03 1.86 5.79
N THR A 48 7.93 0.86 5.72
CA THR A 48 9.31 0.99 6.17
C THR A 48 10.07 2.03 5.36
N LYS A 49 9.94 1.99 4.03
CA LYS A 49 10.57 2.98 3.14
C LYS A 49 10.02 4.38 3.39
N LEU A 50 8.71 4.53 3.58
CA LEU A 50 8.10 5.82 3.89
C LEU A 50 8.62 6.42 5.21
N LEU A 51 8.84 5.58 6.22
CA LEU A 51 9.45 6.01 7.48
C LEU A 51 10.92 6.39 7.31
N ALA A 52 11.66 5.61 6.51
CA ALA A 52 13.07 5.83 6.19
C ALA A 52 13.33 7.06 5.31
N LEU A 53 12.33 7.52 4.54
CA LEU A 53 12.47 8.71 3.71
C LEU A 53 12.75 9.95 4.57
N PRO A 54 13.79 10.73 4.24
CA PRO A 54 14.07 11.98 4.94
C PRO A 54 12.95 12.98 4.71
N GLN A 55 12.72 13.81 5.72
CA GLN A 55 11.62 14.77 5.75
C GLN A 55 11.68 15.79 4.61
N GLU A 56 12.88 16.05 4.10
CA GLU A 56 13.17 16.98 3.00
C GLU A 56 12.51 16.58 1.68
N LYS A 57 12.17 15.29 1.49
CA LYS A 57 11.41 14.83 0.32
C LYS A 57 9.91 15.09 0.44
N PHE A 58 9.44 15.51 1.62
CA PHE A 58 8.04 15.83 1.86
C PHE A 58 7.85 17.33 1.99
N ALA A 59 6.70 17.83 1.52
CA ALA A 59 6.35 19.24 1.66
C ALA A 59 6.27 19.70 3.12
N SER A 60 6.00 18.79 4.09
CA SER A 60 5.91 19.12 5.51
C SER A 60 5.99 17.88 6.40
N GLU A 61 6.37 18.07 7.68
CA GLU A 61 6.26 17.09 8.76
C GLU A 61 4.89 16.41 8.83
N TRP A 62 3.85 17.23 8.78
CA TRP A 62 2.47 16.78 8.79
C TRP A 62 2.11 15.92 7.58
N VAL A 63 2.65 16.22 6.40
CA VAL A 63 2.40 15.43 5.18
C VAL A 63 3.01 14.03 5.31
N LYS A 64 4.22 13.92 5.86
CA LYS A 64 4.85 12.63 6.16
C LYS A 64 3.99 11.80 7.14
N ALA A 65 3.53 12.42 8.23
CA ALA A 65 2.69 11.76 9.23
C ALA A 65 1.30 11.36 8.68
N LYS A 66 0.73 12.19 7.80
CA LYS A 66 -0.54 11.88 7.13
C LYS A 66 -0.37 10.67 6.20
N LEU A 67 0.66 10.68 5.35
CA LEU A 67 0.91 9.59 4.41
C LEU A 67 1.24 8.27 5.13
N SER A 68 2.00 8.31 6.23
CA SER A 68 2.26 7.11 7.04
C SER A 68 0.98 6.54 7.64
N THR A 69 0.11 7.40 8.16
CA THR A 69 -1.17 7.01 8.76
C THR A 69 -2.13 6.47 7.71
N ASP A 70 -2.24 7.11 6.55
CA ASP A 70 -3.09 6.67 5.44
C ASP A 70 -2.62 5.32 4.88
N LEU A 71 -1.31 5.14 4.73
CA LEU A 71 -0.73 3.87 4.31
C LEU A 71 -0.96 2.76 5.32
N ALA A 72 -0.74 3.03 6.61
CA ALA A 72 -1.03 2.08 7.69
C ALA A 72 -2.53 1.72 7.74
N ARG A 73 -3.42 2.68 7.47
CA ARG A 73 -4.87 2.45 7.40
C ARG A 73 -5.22 1.52 6.25
N VAL A 74 -4.69 1.76 5.05
CA VAL A 74 -4.96 0.90 3.88
C VAL A 74 -4.37 -0.48 4.07
N ALA A 75 -3.17 -0.60 4.64
CA ALA A 75 -2.59 -1.89 4.97
C ALA A 75 -3.46 -2.70 5.94
N ARG A 76 -4.01 -2.05 6.99
CA ARG A 76 -4.94 -2.69 7.93
C ARG A 76 -6.26 -3.08 7.25
N GLN A 77 -6.83 -2.21 6.42
CA GLN A 77 -8.05 -2.52 5.67
C GLN A 77 -7.85 -3.72 4.76
N TRP A 78 -6.73 -3.76 4.04
CA TRP A 78 -6.38 -4.89 3.19
C TRP A 78 -6.23 -6.19 3.99
N ARG A 79 -5.49 -6.17 5.11
CA ARG A 79 -5.37 -7.32 6.03
C ARG A 79 -6.75 -7.82 6.50
N MET A 80 -7.64 -6.91 6.90
CA MET A 80 -9.00 -7.26 7.33
C MET A 80 -9.83 -7.88 6.20
N GLN A 81 -9.77 -7.32 4.99
CA GLN A 81 -10.48 -7.86 3.82
C GLN A 81 -9.97 -9.27 3.50
N ARG A 82 -8.65 -9.48 3.50
CA ARG A 82 -8.04 -10.80 3.24
C ARG A 82 -8.41 -11.81 4.33
N ALA A 83 -8.30 -11.43 5.61
CA ALA A 83 -8.70 -12.30 6.73
C ALA A 83 -10.19 -12.68 6.62
N SER A 84 -11.07 -11.73 6.31
CA SER A 84 -12.51 -12.00 6.15
C SER A 84 -12.82 -13.01 5.04
N ARG A 85 -12.01 -13.04 3.96
CA ARG A 85 -12.12 -14.02 2.87
C ARG A 85 -11.69 -15.41 3.33
N GLN A 86 -10.65 -15.52 4.16
CA GLN A 86 -10.26 -16.78 4.80
C GLN A 86 -11.35 -17.32 5.73
N PHE A 87 -12.02 -16.46 6.51
CA PHE A 87 -13.10 -16.88 7.41
C PHE A 87 -14.36 -17.36 6.65
N LYS A 88 -14.68 -16.78 5.49
CA LYS A 88 -15.84 -17.21 4.67
C LYS A 88 -15.68 -18.57 4.01
N HIS A 89 -14.45 -19.07 3.86
CA HIS A 89 -14.19 -20.36 3.21
C HIS A 89 -14.29 -21.55 4.18
N ASN A 90 -14.34 -21.30 5.50
CA ASN A 90 -14.32 -22.33 6.54
C ASN A 90 -15.70 -22.55 7.20
N ARG A 91 -16.80 -22.29 6.49
CA ARG A 91 -18.17 -22.49 6.96
C ARG A 91 -19.01 -23.24 5.95
#